data_AF-A0AAV0CYQ9-F1
#
_entry.id   AF-A0AAV0CYQ9-F1
#
_cell.length_a   1.000
_cell.length_b   1.000
_cell.length_c   1.000
_cell.angle_alpha   90.00
_cell.angle_beta   90.00
_cell.angle_gamma   90.00
#
_symmetry.space_group_name_H-M   'P 1'
#
loop_
_entity.id
_entity.type
_entity.pdbx_description
1 polymer ?
#
loop_
_entity_poly.entity_id
_entity_poly.type
_entity_poly.pdbx_seq_one_letter_code
_entity_poly.pdbx_strand_id
1 'polypeptide(L)'
;MGPVTGNEWAMIGTMLLAVSLWVFGDAVGVSSVAAAMLGLSILLLSGVLNWDDCLAETSAWDTLSWFAVLVGMAGQLTNLGIISWMSNCVAKALQSLSLSWPAAFAILQASYFCIHYMFASQTGHVGALYSAFFAMNLASGVPGILAALGLAYNTNLFGALTHYSSGQAAVYFGAGYVDLPDLFKFGFIMAIVSAIIWGVVGTFWWKFLGLY
;
A
#
# COMPACT_ATOMS: atom_id res chain seq x y z
N MET A 1 26.06 -25.16 -2.99
CA MET A 1 26.85 -24.80 -1.78
C MET A 1 28.19 -25.55 -1.62
N GLY A 2 28.69 -26.23 -2.66
CA GLY A 2 30.12 -26.13 -3.01
C GLY A 2 30.41 -24.77 -3.67
N PRO A 3 31.40 -24.64 -4.57
CA PRO A 3 31.65 -23.39 -5.31
C PRO A 3 30.39 -22.86 -6.00
N VAL A 4 30.26 -21.52 -6.05
CA VAL A 4 29.12 -20.84 -6.67
C VAL A 4 29.06 -21.18 -8.16
N THR A 5 27.90 -21.67 -8.59
CA THR A 5 27.61 -22.06 -9.98
C THR A 5 27.34 -20.84 -10.85
N GLY A 6 27.43 -21.00 -12.17
CA GLY A 6 27.11 -19.93 -13.12
C GLY A 6 25.68 -19.40 -12.96
N ASN A 7 24.71 -20.27 -12.69
CA ASN A 7 23.30 -19.87 -12.49
C ASN A 7 23.12 -19.07 -11.19
N GLU A 8 23.82 -19.45 -10.12
CA GLU A 8 23.81 -18.67 -8.87
C GLU A 8 24.43 -17.28 -9.08
N TRP A 9 25.50 -17.15 -9.87
CA TRP A 9 26.07 -15.85 -10.23
C TRP A 9 25.13 -15.00 -11.09
N ALA A 10 24.46 -15.59 -12.07
CA ALA A 10 23.48 -14.90 -12.90
C ALA A 10 22.28 -14.40 -12.06
N MET A 11 21.82 -15.21 -11.09
CA MET A 11 20.78 -14.81 -10.15
C MET A 11 21.21 -13.63 -9.28
N ILE A 12 22.41 -13.69 -8.67
CA ILE A 12 22.95 -12.60 -7.84
C ILE A 12 23.10 -11.31 -8.66
N GLY A 13 23.68 -11.39 -9.85
CA GLY A 13 23.85 -10.23 -10.73
C GLY A 13 22.53 -9.58 -11.10
N THR A 14 21.51 -10.40 -11.39
CA THR A 14 20.16 -9.92 -11.72
C THR A 14 19.49 -9.25 -10.53
N MET A 15 19.62 -9.82 -9.33
CA MET A 15 19.11 -9.25 -8.09
C MET A 15 19.77 -7.89 -7.79
N LEU A 16 21.09 -7.79 -7.89
CA LEU A 16 21.82 -6.53 -7.68
C LEU A 16 21.41 -5.45 -8.69
N LEU A 17 21.20 -5.83 -9.95
CA LEU A 17 20.70 -4.93 -10.98
C LEU A 17 19.29 -4.43 -10.63
N ALA A 18 18.37 -5.32 -10.28
CA ALA A 18 17.00 -4.97 -9.93
C ALA A 18 16.94 -4.02 -8.73
N VAL A 19 17.69 -4.31 -7.66
CA VAL A 19 17.79 -3.44 -6.48
C VAL A 19 18.38 -2.08 -6.85
N SER A 20 19.44 -2.04 -7.67
CA SER A 20 20.03 -0.78 -8.12
C SER A 20 19.04 0.05 -8.92
N LEU A 21 18.25 -0.59 -9.80
CA LEU A 21 17.20 0.09 -10.56
C LEU A 21 16.02 0.53 -9.69
N TRP A 22 15.72 -0.14 -8.59
CA TRP A 22 14.71 0.36 -7.64
C TRP A 22 15.21 1.56 -6.82
N VAL A 23 16.51 1.63 -6.52
CA VAL A 23 17.09 2.76 -5.79
C VAL A 23 17.29 3.97 -6.70
N PHE A 24 17.78 3.77 -7.92
CA PHE A 24 18.17 4.84 -8.85
C PHE A 24 17.24 5.01 -10.04
N GLY A 25 16.13 4.26 -10.11
CA GLY A 25 15.22 4.19 -11.26
C GLY A 25 14.69 5.54 -11.69
N ASP A 26 14.30 6.39 -10.74
CA ASP A 26 13.81 7.75 -11.01
C ASP A 26 14.85 8.63 -11.73
N ALA A 27 16.15 8.45 -11.42
CA ALA A 27 17.23 9.20 -12.05
C ALA A 27 17.52 8.76 -13.49
N VAL A 28 17.18 7.52 -13.84
CA VAL A 28 17.41 6.93 -15.16
C VAL A 28 16.13 6.69 -15.97
N GLY A 29 14.96 7.10 -15.43
CA GLY A 29 13.66 6.96 -16.08
C GLY A 29 13.12 5.52 -16.14
N VAL A 30 13.55 4.65 -15.22
CA VAL A 30 13.12 3.25 -15.16
C VAL A 30 12.11 3.07 -14.01
N SER A 31 10.88 2.64 -14.35
CA SER A 31 9.87 2.34 -13.33
C SER A 31 10.17 1.04 -12.58
N SER A 32 9.63 0.90 -11.37
CA SER A 32 9.79 -0.30 -10.56
C SER A 32 9.29 -1.58 -11.25
N VAL A 33 8.20 -1.46 -12.02
CA VAL A 33 7.62 -2.54 -12.83
C VAL A 33 8.58 -2.92 -13.97
N ALA A 34 9.15 -1.93 -14.68
CA ALA A 34 10.11 -2.19 -15.75
C ALA A 34 11.38 -2.87 -15.22
N ALA A 35 11.89 -2.45 -14.06
CA ALA A 35 13.02 -3.09 -13.39
C ALA A 35 12.74 -4.57 -13.06
N ALA A 36 11.56 -4.87 -12.50
CA ALA A 36 11.15 -6.24 -12.21
C ALA A 36 11.04 -7.09 -13.49
N MET A 37 10.44 -6.54 -14.56
CA MET A 37 10.31 -7.24 -15.83
C MET A 37 11.65 -7.49 -16.51
N LEU A 38 12.58 -6.54 -16.42
CA LEU A 38 13.94 -6.71 -16.91
C LEU A 38 14.65 -7.84 -16.15
N GLY A 39 14.49 -7.88 -14.82
CA GLY A 39 15.03 -8.96 -13.99
C GLY A 39 14.49 -10.33 -14.42
N LEU A 40 13.17 -10.48 -14.54
CA LEU A 40 12.56 -11.73 -15.01
C LEU A 40 13.07 -12.12 -16.41
N SER A 41 13.19 -11.15 -17.31
CA SER A 41 13.68 -11.37 -18.68
C SER A 41 15.12 -11.89 -18.68
N ILE A 42 16.00 -11.35 -17.84
CA ILE A 42 17.39 -11.82 -17.70
C ILE A 42 17.42 -13.24 -17.14
N LEU A 43 16.60 -13.56 -16.14
CA LEU A 43 16.55 -14.91 -15.55
C LEU A 43 16.07 -15.96 -16.55
N LEU A 44 15.09 -15.63 -17.40
CA LEU A 44 14.61 -16.50 -18.48
C LEU A 44 15.69 -16.67 -19.58
N LEU A 45 16.31 -15.57 -20.03
CA LEU A 45 17.34 -15.62 -21.08
C LEU A 45 18.62 -16.35 -20.64
N SER A 46 18.95 -16.28 -19.35
CA SER A 46 20.11 -16.99 -18.78
C SER A 46 19.84 -18.46 -18.47
N GLY A 47 18.59 -18.92 -18.59
CA GLY A 47 18.20 -20.29 -18.25
C GLY A 47 18.24 -20.59 -16.75
N VAL A 48 18.28 -19.55 -15.91
CA VAL A 48 18.15 -19.68 -14.44
C VAL A 48 16.72 -20.04 -14.07
N LEU A 49 15.74 -19.47 -14.78
CA LEU A 49 14.33 -19.84 -14.72
C LEU A 49 13.88 -20.34 -16.08
N ASN A 50 13.02 -21.35 -16.09
CA ASN A 50 12.29 -21.78 -17.27
C ASN A 50 10.85 -21.25 -17.23
N TRP A 51 10.19 -21.26 -18.37
CA TRP A 51 8.80 -20.81 -18.46
C TRP A 51 7.86 -21.65 -17.58
N ASP A 52 8.11 -22.96 -17.48
CA ASP A 52 7.32 -23.85 -16.62
C ASP A 52 7.44 -23.48 -15.14
N ASP A 53 8.60 -22.98 -14.70
CA ASP A 53 8.78 -22.47 -13.33
C ASP A 53 7.87 -21.25 -13.09
N CYS A 54 7.76 -20.35 -14.08
CA CYS A 54 6.88 -19.19 -13.99
C CYS A 54 5.38 -19.58 -14.00
N LEU A 55 5.01 -20.61 -14.76
CA LEU A 55 3.63 -21.13 -14.78
C LEU A 55 3.27 -21.83 -13.46
N ALA A 56 4.23 -22.54 -12.87
CA ALA A 56 4.06 -23.26 -11.61
C ALA A 56 3.98 -22.33 -10.38
N GLU A 57 4.42 -21.08 -10.49
CA GLU A 57 4.36 -20.08 -9.42
C GLU A 57 2.93 -19.54 -9.20
N THR A 58 2.04 -20.39 -8.73
CA THR A 58 0.60 -20.10 -8.58
C THR A 58 0.31 -18.93 -7.64
N SER A 59 1.19 -18.65 -6.67
CA SER A 59 1.03 -17.51 -5.76
C SER A 59 1.09 -16.17 -6.51
N ALA A 60 1.93 -16.05 -7.54
CA ALA A 60 2.00 -14.83 -8.35
C ALA A 60 0.73 -14.64 -9.19
N TRP A 61 0.21 -15.73 -9.78
CA TRP A 61 -1.01 -15.72 -10.59
C TRP A 61 -2.26 -15.43 -9.77
N ASP A 62 -2.37 -16.02 -8.58
CA ASP A 62 -3.45 -15.76 -7.65
C ASP A 62 -3.48 -14.26 -7.29
N THR A 63 -2.34 -13.74 -6.83
CA THR A 63 -2.15 -12.31 -6.51
C THR A 63 -2.54 -11.42 -7.68
N LEU A 64 -2.00 -11.67 -8.88
CA LEU A 64 -2.32 -10.88 -10.07
C LEU A 64 -3.82 -10.85 -10.37
N SER A 65 -4.49 -12.01 -10.29
CA SER A 65 -5.88 -12.17 -10.70
C SER A 65 -6.83 -11.35 -9.83
N TRP A 66 -6.75 -11.49 -8.50
CA TRP A 66 -7.66 -10.76 -7.63
C TRP A 66 -7.28 -9.28 -7.48
N PHE A 67 -5.98 -8.92 -7.48
CA PHE A 67 -5.58 -7.51 -7.47
C PHE A 67 -6.11 -6.76 -8.70
N ALA A 68 -6.02 -7.37 -9.90
CA ALA A 68 -6.51 -6.76 -11.14
C ALA A 68 -8.01 -6.46 -11.08
N VAL A 69 -8.82 -7.41 -10.60
CA VAL A 69 -10.27 -7.24 -10.46
C VAL A 69 -10.62 -6.15 -9.44
N LEU A 70 -9.98 -6.16 -8.27
CA LEU A 70 -10.25 -5.16 -7.23
C LEU A 70 -9.87 -3.74 -7.65
N VAL A 71 -8.68 -3.56 -8.25
CA VAL A 71 -8.23 -2.26 -8.76
C VAL A 71 -9.15 -1.79 -9.90
N GLY A 72 -9.57 -2.69 -10.78
CA GLY A 72 -10.52 -2.40 -11.85
C GLY A 72 -11.88 -1.91 -11.32
N MET A 73 -12.46 -2.60 -10.33
CA MET A 73 -13.73 -2.19 -9.71
C MET A 73 -13.60 -0.86 -8.96
N ALA A 74 -12.53 -0.67 -8.19
CA ALA A 74 -12.22 0.60 -7.54
C ALA A 74 -12.18 1.77 -8.53
N GLY A 75 -11.49 1.58 -9.66
CA GLY A 75 -11.45 2.58 -10.74
C GLY A 75 -12.83 2.92 -11.31
N GLN A 76 -13.70 1.92 -11.50
CA GLN A 76 -15.06 2.15 -11.97
C GLN A 76 -15.92 2.91 -10.96
N LEU A 77 -15.83 2.59 -9.66
CA LEU A 77 -16.53 3.35 -8.61
C LEU A 77 -16.13 4.83 -8.60
N THR A 78 -14.84 5.11 -8.81
CA THR A 78 -14.32 6.48 -8.95
C THR A 78 -14.86 7.15 -10.21
N ASN A 79 -14.79 6.49 -11.36
CA ASN A 79 -15.24 7.05 -12.65
C ASN A 79 -16.75 7.30 -12.70
N LEU A 80 -17.55 6.46 -12.05
CA LEU A 80 -19.00 6.62 -11.92
C LEU A 80 -19.39 7.73 -10.90
N GLY A 81 -18.42 8.35 -10.24
CA GLY A 81 -18.64 9.44 -9.30
C GLY A 81 -19.19 9.00 -7.93
N ILE A 82 -19.30 7.69 -7.67
CA ILE A 82 -19.79 7.14 -6.40
C ILE A 82 -18.89 7.57 -5.24
N ILE A 83 -17.57 7.50 -5.47
CA ILE A 83 -16.56 7.94 -4.52
C ILE A 83 -16.71 9.42 -4.16
N SER A 84 -16.89 10.28 -5.17
CA SER A 84 -17.10 11.73 -4.99
C SER A 84 -18.41 12.03 -4.26
N TRP A 85 -19.49 11.34 -4.61
CA TRP A 85 -20.80 11.48 -3.95
C TRP A 85 -20.72 11.11 -2.47
N MET A 86 -20.15 9.94 -2.15
CA MET A 86 -20.01 9.46 -0.78
C MET A 86 -19.15 10.41 0.06
N SER A 87 -18.06 10.91 -0.51
CA SER A 87 -17.19 11.89 0.15
C SER A 87 -17.91 13.18 0.49
N ASN A 88 -18.75 13.68 -0.42
CA ASN A 88 -19.55 14.87 -0.17
C ASN A 88 -20.59 14.65 0.95
N CYS A 89 -21.19 13.45 1.04
CA CYS A 89 -22.09 13.11 2.14
C CYS A 89 -21.37 13.12 3.50
N VAL A 90 -20.20 12.49 3.59
CA VAL A 90 -19.40 12.44 4.82
C VAL A 90 -18.88 13.83 5.19
N ALA A 91 -18.37 14.61 4.23
CA ALA A 91 -17.93 15.99 4.48
C ALA A 91 -19.06 16.86 5.06
N LYS A 92 -20.27 16.78 4.50
CA LYS A 92 -21.44 17.51 5.03
C LYS A 92 -21.81 17.07 6.46
N ALA A 93 -21.75 15.78 6.74
CA ALA A 93 -22.01 15.26 8.08
C ALA A 93 -20.95 15.77 9.08
N LEU A 94 -19.67 15.76 8.71
CA LEU A 94 -18.59 16.30 9.56
C LEU A 94 -18.74 17.82 9.79
N GLN A 95 -19.12 18.57 8.75
CA GLN A 95 -19.41 20.01 8.88
C GLN A 95 -20.59 20.28 9.80
N SER A 96 -21.66 19.46 9.76
CA SER A 96 -22.80 19.62 10.68
C SER A 96 -22.43 19.40 12.15
N LEU A 97 -21.36 18.65 12.43
CA LEU A 97 -20.85 18.42 13.78
C LEU A 97 -20.02 19.61 14.31
N SER A 98 -19.79 20.66 13.51
CA SER A 98 -19.01 21.85 13.87
C SER A 98 -17.63 21.51 14.47
N LEU A 99 -17.00 20.44 13.98
CA LEU A 99 -15.73 19.95 14.49
C LEU A 99 -14.58 20.90 14.13
N SER A 100 -13.60 20.99 15.03
CA SER A 100 -12.32 21.61 14.71
C SER A 100 -11.59 20.77 13.65
N TRP A 101 -10.77 21.41 12.80
CA TRP A 101 -10.02 20.68 11.78
C TRP A 101 -9.15 19.54 12.33
N PRO A 102 -8.51 19.62 13.53
CA PRO A 102 -7.76 18.49 14.06
C PRO A 102 -8.65 17.30 14.44
N ALA A 103 -9.85 17.57 14.96
CA ALA A 103 -10.82 16.52 15.29
C ALA A 103 -11.36 15.86 14.02
N ALA A 104 -11.69 16.65 13.00
CA ALA A 104 -12.10 16.13 11.70
C ALA A 104 -10.99 15.30 11.03
N PHE A 105 -9.74 15.79 11.08
CA PHE A 105 -8.57 15.06 10.60
C PHE A 105 -8.41 13.70 11.29
N ALA A 106 -8.48 13.68 12.63
CA ALA A 106 -8.35 12.43 13.40
C ALA A 106 -9.44 11.41 13.02
N ILE A 107 -10.69 11.85 12.89
CA ILE A 107 -11.80 10.99 12.48
C ILE A 107 -11.59 10.47 11.05
N LEU A 108 -11.26 11.35 10.11
CA LEU A 108 -11.03 10.97 8.72
C LEU A 108 -9.86 9.99 8.58
N GLN A 109 -8.77 10.18 9.32
CA GLN A 109 -7.64 9.25 9.31
C GLN A 109 -7.99 7.91 9.94
N ALA A 110 -8.71 7.90 11.06
CA ALA A 110 -9.17 6.65 11.68
C ALA A 110 -10.13 5.90 10.75
N SER A 111 -11.07 6.59 10.11
CA SER A 111 -12.00 5.99 9.14
C SER A 111 -11.27 5.44 7.92
N TYR A 112 -10.32 6.19 7.35
CA TYR A 112 -9.51 5.74 6.21
C TYR A 112 -8.74 4.46 6.57
N PHE A 113 -8.13 4.44 7.77
CA PHE A 113 -7.40 3.28 8.25
C PHE A 113 -8.30 2.05 8.44
N CYS A 114 -9.43 2.20 9.14
CA CYS A 114 -10.33 1.11 9.45
C CYS A 114 -11.05 0.53 8.23
N ILE A 115 -11.42 1.35 7.25
CA ILE A 115 -12.05 0.87 6.01
C ILE A 115 -11.14 -0.11 5.26
N HIS A 116 -9.81 -0.06 5.49
CA HIS A 116 -8.88 -0.99 4.86
C HIS A 116 -9.13 -2.47 5.21
N TYR A 117 -9.80 -2.79 6.32
CA TYR A 117 -10.24 -4.17 6.57
C TYR A 117 -11.15 -4.72 5.45
N MET A 118 -11.80 -3.85 4.67
CA MET A 118 -12.64 -4.19 3.52
C MET A 118 -11.88 -4.19 2.19
N PHE A 119 -10.58 -3.88 2.19
CA PHE A 119 -9.75 -3.82 0.99
C PHE A 119 -8.64 -4.84 1.07
N ALA A 120 -8.40 -5.53 -0.05
CA ALA A 120 -7.25 -6.42 -0.19
C ALA A 120 -6.04 -5.73 -0.84
N SER A 121 -6.03 -4.41 -0.99
CA SER A 121 -4.92 -3.77 -1.71
C SER A 121 -4.72 -2.37 -1.19
N GLN A 122 -3.49 -2.05 -0.76
CA GLN A 122 -3.09 -0.67 -0.51
C GLN A 122 -3.29 0.19 -1.76
N THR A 123 -2.86 -0.29 -2.92
CA THR A 123 -3.02 0.40 -4.20
C THR A 123 -4.49 0.55 -4.58
N GLY A 124 -5.30 -0.49 -4.42
CA GLY A 124 -6.74 -0.46 -4.68
C GLY A 124 -7.47 0.51 -3.74
N HIS A 125 -7.11 0.52 -2.46
CA HIS A 125 -7.63 1.47 -1.48
C HIS A 125 -7.27 2.90 -1.87
N VAL A 126 -6.02 3.19 -2.23
CA VAL A 126 -5.59 4.52 -2.68
C VAL A 126 -6.36 4.95 -3.92
N GLY A 127 -6.47 4.09 -4.93
CA GLY A 127 -7.21 4.38 -6.16
C GLY A 127 -8.70 4.65 -5.94
N ALA A 128 -9.31 3.97 -4.95
CA ALA A 128 -10.72 4.14 -4.60
C ALA A 128 -10.99 5.36 -3.72
N LEU A 129 -10.16 5.59 -2.69
CA LEU A 129 -10.55 6.43 -1.55
C LEU A 129 -9.63 7.62 -1.29
N TYR A 130 -8.41 7.65 -1.85
CA TYR A 130 -7.45 8.70 -1.51
C TYR A 130 -7.95 10.10 -1.90
N SER A 131 -8.38 10.28 -3.14
CA SER A 131 -8.87 11.59 -3.65
C SER A 131 -10.09 12.08 -2.88
N ALA A 132 -11.00 11.16 -2.58
CA ALA A 132 -12.17 11.33 -1.74
C ALA A 132 -11.83 11.87 -0.34
N PHE A 133 -11.02 11.12 0.40
CA PHE A 133 -10.61 11.50 1.76
C PHE A 133 -9.76 12.76 1.77
N PHE A 134 -8.92 12.96 0.76
CA PHE A 134 -8.16 14.18 0.61
C PHE A 134 -9.08 15.41 0.46
N ALA A 135 -10.09 15.33 -0.41
CA ALA A 135 -11.08 16.39 -0.57
C ALA A 135 -11.87 16.66 0.73
N MET A 136 -12.25 15.62 1.47
CA MET A 136 -12.93 15.77 2.76
C MET A 136 -12.05 16.46 3.81
N ASN A 137 -10.76 16.16 3.84
CA ASN A 137 -9.81 16.83 4.73
C ASN A 137 -9.70 18.33 4.40
N LEU A 138 -9.55 18.68 3.12
CA LEU A 138 -9.51 20.08 2.69
C LEU A 138 -10.81 20.83 3.03
N ALA A 139 -11.97 20.21 2.79
CA ALA A 139 -13.28 20.76 3.12
C ALA A 139 -13.52 20.93 4.64
N SER A 140 -12.72 20.24 5.46
CA SER A 140 -12.73 20.35 6.93
C SER A 140 -11.68 21.34 7.47
N GLY A 141 -10.96 22.05 6.59
CA GLY A 141 -9.95 23.04 6.96
C GLY A 141 -8.58 22.47 7.33
N VAL A 142 -8.32 21.20 7.02
CA VAL A 142 -7.01 20.57 7.27
C VAL A 142 -5.96 21.15 6.30
N PRO A 143 -4.74 21.49 6.75
CA PRO A 143 -3.65 21.88 5.85
C PRO A 143 -3.37 20.82 4.78
N GLY A 144 -3.29 21.22 3.51
CA GLY A 144 -3.26 20.28 2.39
C GLY A 144 -2.06 19.32 2.40
N ILE A 145 -0.86 19.79 2.76
CA ILE A 145 0.32 18.92 2.85
C ILE A 145 0.14 17.89 3.97
N LEU A 146 -0.39 18.30 5.12
CA LEU A 146 -0.68 17.38 6.23
C LEU A 146 -1.72 16.34 5.84
N ALA A 147 -2.78 16.74 5.13
CA ALA A 147 -3.81 15.83 4.64
C ALA A 147 -3.23 14.77 3.68
N ALA A 148 -2.41 15.20 2.71
CA ALA A 148 -1.79 14.31 1.74
C ALA A 148 -0.82 13.32 2.42
N LEU A 149 0.12 13.84 3.21
CA LEU A 149 1.10 13.01 3.91
C LEU A 149 0.44 12.08 4.91
N GLY A 150 -0.53 12.56 5.69
CA GLY A 150 -1.26 11.75 6.65
C GLY A 150 -1.93 10.54 6.00
N LEU A 151 -2.63 10.74 4.87
CA LEU A 151 -3.24 9.65 4.11
C LEU A 151 -2.18 8.70 3.54
N ALA A 152 -1.08 9.23 2.99
CA ALA A 152 0.01 8.42 2.47
C ALA A 152 0.66 7.55 3.54
N TYR A 153 0.89 8.07 4.75
CA TYR A 153 1.42 7.29 5.87
C TYR A 153 0.43 6.22 6.31
N ASN A 154 -0.84 6.58 6.46
CA ASN A 154 -1.90 5.64 6.80
C ASN A 154 -1.95 4.46 5.82
N THR A 155 -1.76 4.75 4.53
CA THR A 155 -1.70 3.72 3.49
C THR A 155 -0.59 2.71 3.72
N ASN A 156 0.56 3.15 4.19
CA ASN A 156 1.66 2.24 4.46
C ASN A 156 1.40 1.44 5.74
N LEU A 157 0.83 2.07 6.77
CA LEU A 157 0.59 1.44 8.07
C LEU A 157 -0.48 0.35 8.04
N PHE A 158 -1.56 0.53 7.27
CA PHE A 158 -2.63 -0.47 7.21
C PHE A 158 -2.25 -1.75 6.45
N GLY A 159 -1.07 -1.81 5.83
CA GLY A 159 -0.60 -2.97 5.07
C GLY A 159 -0.23 -4.19 5.90
N ALA A 160 -0.31 -4.09 7.22
CA ALA A 160 -0.07 -5.16 8.18
C ALA A 160 -1.35 -5.59 8.93
N LEU A 161 -2.54 -5.13 8.51
CA LEU A 161 -3.80 -5.40 9.23
C LEU A 161 -4.29 -6.83 9.06
N THR A 162 -4.25 -7.32 7.82
CA THR A 162 -4.81 -8.61 7.41
C THR A 162 -3.88 -9.28 6.41
N HIS A 163 -4.06 -10.59 6.21
CA HIS A 163 -3.25 -11.38 5.28
C HIS A 163 -3.38 -10.88 3.84
N TYR A 164 -4.48 -10.22 3.51
CA TYR A 164 -4.72 -9.64 2.20
C TYR A 164 -4.47 -8.13 2.14
N SER A 165 -4.11 -7.45 3.23
CA SER A 165 -4.05 -5.97 3.25
C SER A 165 -3.00 -5.39 2.29
N SER A 166 -1.94 -6.14 2.00
CA SER A 166 -0.88 -5.74 1.08
C SER A 166 -0.32 -6.93 0.33
N GLY A 167 0.41 -6.68 -0.77
CA GLY A 167 1.09 -7.74 -1.50
C GLY A 167 2.13 -8.45 -0.64
N GLN A 168 2.81 -7.70 0.23
CA GLN A 168 3.78 -8.22 1.20
C GLN A 168 3.08 -9.12 2.22
N ALA A 169 1.94 -8.70 2.77
CA ALA A 169 1.18 -9.51 3.72
C ALA A 169 0.70 -10.82 3.10
N ALA A 170 0.27 -10.80 1.83
CA ALA A 170 -0.17 -11.99 1.11
C ALA A 170 1.00 -12.98 0.93
N VAL A 171 2.19 -12.49 0.58
CA VAL A 171 3.40 -13.33 0.45
C VAL A 171 3.81 -13.93 1.80
N TYR A 172 3.83 -13.14 2.87
CA TYR A 172 4.20 -13.64 4.20
C TYR A 172 3.22 -14.69 4.73
N PHE A 173 1.91 -14.47 4.53
CA PHE A 173 0.90 -15.45 4.93
C PHE A 173 0.95 -16.71 4.05
N GLY A 174 1.16 -16.55 2.73
CA GLY A 174 1.28 -17.65 1.78
C GLY A 174 2.45 -18.59 2.06
N ALA A 175 3.46 -18.17 2.82
CA ALA A 175 4.57 -19.02 3.24
C ALA A 175 4.17 -20.12 4.25
N GLY A 176 2.96 -20.05 4.85
CA GLY A 176 2.41 -21.11 5.69
C GLY A 176 2.97 -21.20 7.12
N TYR A 177 3.74 -20.20 7.56
CA TYR A 177 4.33 -20.15 8.90
C TYR A 177 3.48 -19.46 9.97
N VAL A 178 2.40 -18.77 9.59
CA VAL A 178 1.59 -17.93 10.49
C VAL A 178 0.12 -18.30 10.35
N ASP A 179 -0.53 -18.57 11.47
CA ASP A 179 -1.96 -18.88 11.50
C ASP A 179 -2.82 -17.61 11.30
N LEU A 180 -3.98 -17.79 10.66
CA LEU A 180 -4.90 -16.69 10.37
C LEU A 180 -5.35 -15.89 11.62
N PRO A 181 -5.72 -16.52 12.75
CA PRO A 181 -6.13 -15.78 13.95
C PRO A 181 -5.00 -14.92 14.54
N ASP A 182 -3.77 -15.44 14.50
CA ASP A 182 -2.61 -14.70 14.99
C ASP A 182 -2.32 -13.49 14.13
N LEU A 183 -2.44 -13.62 12.81
CA LEU A 183 -2.25 -12.50 11.90
C LEU A 183 -3.25 -11.36 12.18
N PHE A 184 -4.54 -11.67 12.37
CA PHE A 184 -5.54 -10.65 12.74
C PHE A 184 -5.27 -10.03 14.11
N LYS A 185 -4.87 -10.85 15.10
CA LYS A 185 -4.54 -10.37 16.45
C LYS A 185 -3.34 -9.42 16.43
N PHE A 186 -2.24 -9.82 15.79
CA PHE A 186 -1.05 -8.99 15.67
C PHE A 186 -1.28 -7.77 14.78
N GLY A 187 -2.05 -7.90 13.70
CA GLY A 187 -2.44 -6.76 12.86
C GLY A 187 -3.20 -5.69 13.64
N PHE A 188 -4.14 -6.09 14.49
CA PHE A 188 -4.85 -5.16 15.38
C PHE A 188 -3.93 -4.53 16.45
N ILE A 189 -3.02 -5.31 17.04
CA ILE A 189 -2.02 -4.77 17.98
C ILE A 189 -1.14 -3.73 17.28
N MET A 190 -0.66 -4.04 16.08
CA MET A 190 0.18 -3.13 15.29
C MET A 190 -0.57 -1.88 14.82
N ALA A 191 -1.89 -1.97 14.59
CA ALA A 191 -2.73 -0.81 14.35
C ALA A 191 -2.73 0.16 15.54
N ILE A 192 -2.93 -0.35 16.76
CA ILE A 192 -2.91 0.47 17.98
C ILE A 192 -1.53 1.09 18.18
N VAL A 193 -0.47 0.30 18.05
CA VAL A 193 0.92 0.79 18.18
C VAL A 193 1.19 1.90 17.16
N SER A 194 0.79 1.69 15.91
CA SER A 194 0.95 2.69 14.84
C SER A 194 0.16 3.95 15.14
N ALA A 195 -1.09 3.83 15.60
CA ALA A 195 -1.93 4.97 15.96
C ALA A 195 -1.32 5.78 17.12
N ILE A 196 -0.72 5.13 18.12
CA ILE A 196 -0.03 5.82 19.22
C ILE A 196 1.22 6.53 18.72
N ILE A 197 2.07 5.85 17.95
CA ILE A 197 3.32 6.43 17.45
C ILE A 197 3.02 7.62 16.55
N TRP A 198 2.15 7.46 15.56
CA TRP A 198 1.84 8.53 14.60
C TRP A 198 0.92 9.61 15.18
N GLY A 199 0.01 9.25 16.07
CA GLY A 199 -0.86 10.19 16.75
C GLY A 199 -0.14 11.05 17.77
N VAL A 200 0.87 10.51 18.48
CA VAL A 200 1.63 11.25 19.49
C VAL A 200 2.93 11.79 18.90
N VAL A 201 3.87 10.92 18.54
CA VAL A 201 5.19 11.35 18.05
C VAL A 201 5.06 12.05 16.69
N GLY A 202 4.22 11.50 15.81
CA GLY A 202 3.99 12.08 14.48
C GLY A 202 3.43 13.49 14.55
N THR A 203 2.43 13.76 15.40
CA THR A 203 1.86 15.11 15.53
C THR A 203 2.88 16.13 16.04
N PHE A 204 3.64 15.81 17.10
CA PHE A 204 4.71 16.70 17.56
C PHE A 204 5.78 16.95 16.49
N TRP A 205 6.18 15.90 15.77
CA TRP A 205 7.19 15.99 14.72
C TRP A 205 6.71 16.83 13.52
N TRP A 206 5.47 16.62 13.08
CA TRP A 206 4.87 17.39 12.00
C TRP A 206 4.71 18.87 12.37
N LYS A 207 4.41 19.17 13.64
CA LYS A 207 4.39 20.55 14.12
C LYS A 207 5.79 21.18 14.11
N PHE A 208 6.80 20.44 14.53
CA PHE A 208 8.20 20.88 14.48
C PHE A 208 8.68 21.17 13.05
N LEU A 209 8.24 20.35 12.07
CA LEU A 209 8.53 20.56 10.65
C LEU A 209 7.70 21.68 9.99
N GLY A 210 6.76 22.30 10.70
CA GLY A 210 5.91 23.37 10.17
C GLY A 210 4.84 22.88 9.18
N LEU A 211 4.42 21.61 9.28
CA LEU A 211 3.37 21.05 8.42
C LEU A 211 1.95 21.52 8.81
N TYR A 212 1.80 22.08 10.01
CA TYR A 212 0.62 22.78 10.51
C TYR A 212 0.98 23.70 11.69
#